data_AF-A0AAD7GKY8-F1
#
_entry.id   AF-A0AAD7GKY8-F1
#
_cell.length_a   1.000
_cell.length_b   1.000
_cell.length_c   1.000
_cell.angle_alpha   90.00
_cell.angle_beta   90.00
_cell.angle_gamma   90.00
#
_symmetry.space_group_name_H-M   'P 1'
#
loop_
_entity.id
_entity.type
_entity.pdbx_description
1 polymer ?
#
loop_
_entity_poly.entity_id
_entity_poly.type
_entity_poly.pdbx_seq_one_letter_code
_entity_poly.pdbx_strand_id
1 'polypeptide(L)'
;TAQDALKLLSSKADEWLLFFDNADDLAINLHTAFPRCNHGNILVTSRNPGLCVYAGSHSVVSDMEETDAINLLLASAAQEATSGNKLMAAEIVKVLWYFPLAIIQAGAFIARSGVLKSYLALYTQNRIQLLSDKPSQSHDDYNWTVYTTWQISFKQLTQPAAALLQLCSFVHHQEISEKIFSNASRYKCQLSGPSEQELQKPLEFLAQFLEPAGVWDTLHFMELLTELRAYSLINFSTETELFSIHPLVRSWSRSILPDKKAHH
;
A
#
# COMPACT_ATOMS: atom_id res chain seq x y z
N THR A 1 -14.21 -18.55 -25.10
CA THR A 1 -14.21 -18.54 -23.62
C THR A 1 -12.78 -18.58 -23.10
N ALA A 2 -12.54 -18.41 -21.80
CA ALA A 2 -11.19 -18.56 -21.22
C ALA A 2 -10.59 -19.94 -21.54
N GLN A 3 -11.39 -21.01 -21.47
CA GLN A 3 -10.95 -22.36 -21.82
C GLN A 3 -10.54 -22.50 -23.28
N ASP A 4 -11.25 -21.84 -24.20
CA ASP A 4 -10.88 -21.86 -25.63
C ASP A 4 -9.58 -21.10 -25.88
N ALA A 5 -9.35 -20.00 -25.16
CA ALA A 5 -8.10 -19.25 -25.23
C ALA A 5 -6.92 -20.10 -24.76
N LEU A 6 -7.07 -20.85 -23.66
CA LEU A 6 -6.02 -21.77 -23.17
C LEU A 6 -5.74 -22.89 -24.18
N LYS A 7 -6.78 -23.51 -24.76
CA LYS A 7 -6.61 -24.52 -25.81
C LYS A 7 -5.89 -23.96 -27.03
N LEU A 8 -6.26 -22.74 -27.45
CA LEU A 8 -5.63 -22.07 -28.57
C LEU A 8 -4.14 -21.85 -28.30
N LEU A 9 -3.78 -21.26 -27.15
CA LEU A 9 -2.39 -21.03 -26.76
C LEU A 9 -1.58 -22.32 -26.67
N SER A 10 -2.17 -23.39 -26.13
CA SER A 10 -1.51 -24.72 -26.09
C SER A 10 -1.33 -25.36 -27.46
N SER A 11 -2.16 -25.02 -28.46
CA SER A 11 -2.10 -25.59 -29.82
C SER A 11 -1.26 -24.79 -30.81
N LYS A 12 -0.97 -23.53 -30.51
CA LYS A 12 -0.15 -22.63 -31.34
C LYS A 12 1.30 -23.11 -31.34
N ALA A 13 1.94 -23.18 -32.51
CA ALA A 13 3.36 -23.54 -32.60
C ALA A 13 4.30 -22.34 -32.32
N ASP A 14 3.80 -21.12 -32.44
CA ASP A 14 4.56 -19.89 -32.23
C ASP A 14 4.77 -19.60 -30.74
N GLU A 15 5.86 -18.90 -30.41
CA GLU A 15 6.04 -18.34 -29.07
C GLU A 15 5.01 -17.23 -28.81
N TRP A 16 4.47 -17.24 -27.60
CA TRP A 16 3.51 -16.24 -27.12
C TRP A 16 3.88 -15.79 -25.72
N LEU A 17 3.36 -14.63 -25.33
CA LEU A 17 3.44 -14.10 -23.97
C LEU A 17 2.03 -13.93 -23.42
N LEU A 18 1.76 -14.55 -22.28
CA LEU A 18 0.52 -14.37 -21.52
C LEU A 18 0.79 -13.51 -20.30
N PHE A 19 0.04 -12.42 -20.18
CA PHE A 19 0.17 -11.49 -19.07
C PHE A 19 -1.04 -11.62 -18.14
N PHE A 20 -0.79 -11.97 -16.88
CA PHE A 20 -1.79 -11.89 -15.81
C PHE A 20 -1.50 -10.63 -15.00
N ASP A 21 -2.33 -9.61 -15.19
CA ASP A 21 -2.22 -8.37 -14.44
C ASP A 21 -3.05 -8.42 -13.15
N ASN A 22 -2.49 -7.93 -12.04
CA ASN A 22 -3.15 -7.84 -10.73
C ASN A 22 -3.78 -9.17 -10.27
N ALA A 23 -3.04 -10.27 -10.39
CA ALA A 23 -3.48 -11.60 -9.96
C ALA A 23 -3.41 -11.76 -8.43
N ASP A 24 -4.19 -10.96 -7.70
CA ASP A 24 -4.06 -10.79 -6.25
C ASP A 24 -5.02 -11.64 -5.43
N ASP A 25 -6.09 -12.14 -6.05
CA ASP A 25 -7.14 -12.89 -5.37
C ASP A 25 -6.61 -14.21 -4.81
N LEU A 26 -6.52 -14.30 -3.48
CA LEU A 26 -6.02 -15.48 -2.77
C LEU A 26 -6.96 -16.69 -2.89
N ALA A 27 -8.24 -16.49 -3.24
CA ALA A 27 -9.21 -17.56 -3.44
C ALA A 27 -9.05 -18.25 -4.81
N ILE A 28 -8.32 -17.64 -5.75
CA ILE A 28 -8.15 -18.16 -7.10
C ILE A 28 -6.85 -18.96 -7.22
N ASN A 29 -6.97 -20.24 -7.60
CA ASN A 29 -5.81 -21.02 -8.02
C ASN A 29 -5.42 -20.67 -9.47
N LEU A 30 -4.49 -19.73 -9.61
CA LEU A 30 -4.06 -19.20 -10.90
C LEU A 30 -3.49 -20.28 -11.85
N HIS A 31 -2.91 -21.37 -11.32
CA HIS A 31 -2.38 -22.47 -12.14
C HIS A 31 -3.44 -23.12 -13.03
N THR A 32 -4.72 -23.08 -12.63
CA THR A 32 -5.82 -23.60 -13.46
C THR A 32 -6.04 -22.80 -14.75
N ALA A 33 -5.53 -21.57 -14.79
CA ALA A 33 -5.56 -20.68 -15.95
C ALA A 33 -4.28 -20.76 -16.81
N PHE A 34 -3.36 -21.69 -16.55
CA PHE A 34 -2.14 -21.81 -17.34
C PHE A 34 -2.35 -22.73 -18.56
N PRO A 35 -1.91 -22.34 -19.77
CA PRO A 35 -1.89 -23.23 -20.93
C PRO A 35 -1.05 -24.48 -20.64
N ARG A 36 -1.58 -25.66 -20.99
CA ARG A 36 -0.88 -26.94 -20.78
C ARG A 36 0.04 -27.25 -21.95
N CYS A 37 1.17 -26.55 -22.03
CA CYS A 37 2.20 -26.75 -23.04
C CYS A 37 3.60 -26.39 -22.50
N ASN A 38 4.63 -26.68 -23.28
CA ASN A 38 6.03 -26.45 -22.92
C ASN A 38 6.67 -25.27 -23.69
N HIS A 39 5.86 -24.45 -24.34
CA HIS A 39 6.25 -23.25 -25.08
C HIS A 39 5.41 -22.05 -24.62
N GLY A 40 5.93 -20.86 -24.93
CA GLY A 40 5.37 -19.59 -24.48
C GLY A 40 5.91 -19.14 -23.12
N ASN A 41 5.65 -17.89 -22.79
CA ASN A 41 6.08 -17.25 -21.55
C ASN A 41 4.86 -16.71 -20.80
N ILE A 42 4.89 -16.78 -19.48
CA ILE A 42 3.85 -16.22 -18.62
C ILE A 42 4.49 -15.17 -17.72
N LEU A 43 3.96 -13.95 -17.75
CA LEU A 43 4.32 -12.88 -16.83
C LEU A 43 3.13 -12.60 -15.92
N VAL A 44 3.37 -12.60 -14.61
CA VAL A 44 2.35 -12.34 -13.60
C VAL A 44 2.77 -11.12 -12.77
N THR A 45 1.92 -10.11 -12.70
CA THR A 45 2.03 -9.06 -11.67
C THR A 45 1.04 -9.39 -10.56
N SER A 46 1.54 -9.43 -9.32
CA SER A 46 0.73 -9.77 -8.17
C SER A 46 1.38 -9.29 -6.88
N ARG A 47 0.53 -8.96 -5.91
CA ARG A 47 0.85 -8.71 -4.50
C ARG A 47 0.86 -10.00 -3.68
N ASN A 48 0.36 -11.10 -4.24
CA ASN A 48 0.35 -12.42 -3.61
C ASN A 48 1.72 -13.11 -3.76
N PRO A 49 2.55 -13.17 -2.71
CA PRO A 49 3.85 -13.84 -2.78
C PRO A 49 3.71 -15.36 -3.01
N GLY A 50 2.56 -15.95 -2.69
CA GLY A 50 2.30 -17.38 -2.87
C GLY A 50 2.36 -17.84 -4.33
N LEU A 51 2.18 -16.93 -5.29
CA LEU A 51 2.29 -17.25 -6.72
C LEU A 51 3.72 -17.58 -7.18
N CYS A 52 4.73 -17.27 -6.36
CA CYS A 52 6.12 -17.58 -6.67
C CYS A 52 6.38 -19.08 -6.82
N VAL A 53 5.51 -19.94 -6.26
CA VAL A 53 5.55 -21.39 -6.46
C VAL A 53 5.45 -21.80 -7.93
N TYR A 54 4.85 -20.94 -8.77
CA TYR A 54 4.68 -21.18 -10.20
C TYR A 54 5.75 -20.50 -11.07
N ALA A 55 6.62 -19.68 -10.47
CA ALA A 55 7.53 -18.82 -11.21
C ALA A 55 8.90 -19.50 -11.38
N GLY A 56 9.42 -19.53 -12.62
CA GLY A 56 10.82 -19.89 -12.87
C GLY A 56 11.81 -18.80 -12.44
N SER A 57 11.34 -17.56 -12.36
CA SER A 57 12.05 -16.40 -11.83
C SER A 57 11.04 -15.40 -11.29
N HIS A 58 11.39 -14.68 -10.23
CA HIS A 58 10.57 -13.63 -9.65
C HIS A 58 11.44 -12.41 -9.31
N SER A 59 10.82 -11.24 -9.24
CA SER A 59 11.46 -10.02 -8.76
C SER A 59 10.45 -9.22 -7.95
N VAL A 60 10.89 -8.76 -6.79
CA VAL A 60 10.08 -7.87 -5.95
C VAL A 60 10.33 -6.45 -6.45
N VAL A 61 9.25 -5.72 -6.77
CA VAL A 61 9.34 -4.30 -7.08
C VAL A 61 9.56 -3.55 -5.77
N SER A 62 10.76 -3.00 -5.59
CA SER A 62 11.12 -2.19 -4.43
C SER A 62 10.69 -0.73 -4.59
N ASP A 63 10.94 0.06 -3.55
CA ASP A 63 10.79 1.51 -3.61
C ASP A 63 11.63 2.11 -4.75
N MET A 64 11.15 3.22 -5.32
CA MET A 64 11.83 3.92 -6.40
C MET A 64 13.09 4.61 -5.88
N GLU A 65 14.19 4.45 -6.60
CA GLU A 65 15.45 5.12 -6.29
C GLU A 65 15.30 6.65 -6.40
N GLU A 66 16.04 7.39 -5.56
CA GLU A 66 15.94 8.85 -5.49
C GLU A 66 16.16 9.52 -6.86
N THR A 67 17.14 9.03 -7.62
CA THR A 67 17.46 9.58 -8.95
C THR A 67 16.30 9.41 -9.94
N ASP A 68 15.66 8.23 -9.93
CA ASP A 68 14.51 7.94 -10.79
C ASP A 68 13.28 8.72 -10.36
N ALA A 69 13.07 8.87 -9.05
CA ALA A 69 12.01 9.68 -8.49
C ALA A 69 12.14 11.16 -8.90
N ILE A 70 13.35 11.73 -8.83
CA ILE A 70 13.63 13.10 -9.29
C ILE A 70 13.32 13.24 -10.79
N ASN A 71 13.79 12.30 -11.60
CA ASN A 71 13.55 12.32 -13.04
C ASN A 71 12.05 12.21 -13.37
N LEU A 72 11.33 11.33 -12.67
CA LEU A 72 9.89 11.15 -12.81
C LEU A 72 9.13 12.43 -12.46
N LEU A 73 9.50 13.10 -11.35
CA LEU A 73 8.86 14.35 -10.94
C LEU A 73 9.05 15.43 -11.99
N LEU A 74 10.29 15.65 -12.45
CA LEU A 74 10.60 16.71 -13.41
C LEU A 74 9.93 16.47 -14.75
N ALA A 75 9.91 15.23 -15.24
CA ALA A 75 9.19 14.84 -16.43
C ALA A 75 7.69 15.10 -16.29
N SER A 76 7.08 14.64 -15.19
CA SER A 76 5.65 14.83 -14.90
C SER A 76 5.26 16.30 -14.69
N ALA A 77 6.20 17.12 -14.20
CA ALA A 77 6.05 18.55 -13.96
C ALA A 77 6.31 19.42 -15.20
N ALA A 78 6.72 18.81 -16.32
CA ALA A 78 7.20 19.50 -17.52
C ALA A 78 8.29 20.54 -17.19
N GLN A 79 9.21 20.19 -16.28
CA GLN A 79 10.31 21.05 -15.84
C GLN A 79 11.64 20.57 -16.40
N GLU A 80 12.50 21.49 -16.83
CA GLU A 80 13.85 21.16 -17.24
C GLU A 80 14.69 20.63 -16.08
N ALA A 81 15.59 19.69 -16.37
CA ALA A 81 16.46 19.03 -15.40
C ALA A 81 17.70 19.89 -15.03
N THR A 82 17.49 21.18 -14.76
CA THR A 82 18.53 22.09 -14.26
C THR A 82 18.98 21.70 -12.86
N SER A 83 20.20 22.07 -12.46
CA SER A 83 20.72 21.77 -11.11
C SER A 83 19.81 22.31 -10.00
N GLY A 84 19.24 23.50 -10.19
CA GLY A 84 18.30 24.09 -9.23
C GLY A 84 16.98 23.31 -9.12
N ASN A 85 16.41 22.90 -10.25
CA ASN A 85 15.18 22.11 -10.26
C ASN A 85 15.38 20.72 -9.67
N LYS A 86 16.53 20.08 -9.93
CA LYS A 86 16.89 18.79 -9.33
C LYS A 86 16.96 18.86 -7.80
N LEU A 87 17.54 19.93 -7.24
CA LEU A 87 17.59 20.13 -5.79
C LEU A 87 16.18 20.27 -5.19
N MET A 88 15.33 21.10 -5.79
CA MET A 88 13.93 21.24 -5.34
C MET A 88 13.14 19.93 -5.49
N ALA A 89 13.35 19.22 -6.60
CA ALA A 89 12.73 17.93 -6.85
C ALA A 89 13.13 16.88 -5.81
N ALA A 90 14.41 16.82 -5.43
CA ALA A 90 14.93 15.91 -4.41
C ALA A 90 14.19 16.08 -3.07
N GLU A 91 13.97 17.31 -2.64
CA GLU A 91 13.22 17.60 -1.40
C GLU A 91 11.75 17.16 -1.51
N ILE A 92 11.12 17.37 -2.67
CA ILE A 92 9.73 16.97 -2.92
C ILE A 92 9.59 15.46 -2.89
N VAL A 93 10.39 14.73 -3.66
CA VAL A 93 10.26 13.27 -3.77
C VAL A 93 10.56 12.59 -2.43
N LYS A 94 11.45 13.14 -1.62
CA LYS A 94 11.72 12.67 -0.26
C LYS A 94 10.51 12.77 0.65
N VAL A 95 9.78 13.88 0.61
CA VAL A 95 8.53 14.07 1.40
C VAL A 95 7.39 13.19 0.88
N LEU A 96 7.41 12.86 -0.41
CA LEU A 96 6.51 11.90 -1.05
C LEU A 96 6.99 10.44 -0.91
N TRP A 97 8.06 10.21 -0.13
CA TRP A 97 8.61 8.89 0.17
C TRP A 97 8.93 8.07 -1.09
N TYR A 98 9.36 8.77 -2.15
CA TYR A 98 9.68 8.19 -3.45
C TYR A 98 8.52 7.38 -4.07
N PHE A 99 7.28 7.62 -3.62
CA PHE A 99 6.12 6.85 -4.07
C PHE A 99 5.69 7.29 -5.47
N PRO A 100 5.83 6.43 -6.52
CA PRO A 100 5.71 6.88 -7.91
C PRO A 100 4.38 7.56 -8.23
N LEU A 101 3.27 7.01 -7.73
CA LEU A 101 1.95 7.59 -7.98
C LEU A 101 1.76 8.96 -7.31
N ALA A 102 2.36 9.18 -6.12
CA ALA A 102 2.33 10.49 -5.46
C ALA A 102 3.20 11.50 -6.21
N ILE A 103 4.33 11.05 -6.75
CA ILE A 103 5.24 11.87 -7.56
C ILE A 103 4.56 12.31 -8.86
N ILE A 104 3.88 11.40 -9.56
CA ILE A 104 3.14 11.72 -10.79
C ILE A 104 2.04 12.76 -10.50
N GLN A 105 1.30 12.61 -9.40
CA GLN A 105 0.27 13.60 -9.00
C GLN A 105 0.86 14.95 -8.64
N ALA A 106 1.97 14.97 -7.88
CA ALA A 106 2.70 16.18 -7.56
C ALA A 106 3.19 16.88 -8.84
N GLY A 107 3.79 16.12 -9.76
CA GLY A 107 4.25 16.61 -11.05
C GLY A 107 3.11 17.20 -11.87
N ALA A 108 2.00 16.47 -12.01
CA ALA A 108 0.83 16.96 -12.74
C ALA A 108 0.26 18.27 -12.13
N PHE A 109 0.25 18.40 -10.80
CA PHE A 109 -0.14 19.66 -10.15
C PHE A 109 0.87 20.79 -10.47
N ILE A 110 2.17 20.51 -10.38
CA ILE A 110 3.23 21.49 -10.68
C ILE A 110 3.18 21.92 -12.15
N ALA A 111 2.94 21.01 -13.09
CA ALA A 111 2.80 21.33 -14.51
C ALA A 111 1.65 22.31 -14.77
N ARG A 112 0.51 22.15 -14.07
CA ARG A 112 -0.66 23.04 -14.20
C ARG A 112 -0.47 24.39 -13.53
N SER A 113 0.21 24.43 -12.39
CA SER A 113 0.32 25.62 -11.54
C SER A 113 1.61 26.41 -11.72
N GLY A 114 2.67 25.78 -12.24
CA GLY A 114 4.01 26.34 -12.38
C GLY A 114 4.82 26.45 -11.08
N VAL A 115 4.33 25.94 -9.95
CA VAL A 115 4.85 26.28 -8.61
C VAL A 115 5.85 25.28 -8.01
N LEU A 116 6.84 24.80 -8.76
CA LEU A 116 7.84 23.83 -8.26
C LEU A 116 8.47 24.28 -6.92
N LYS A 117 8.92 25.54 -6.83
CA LYS A 117 9.56 26.11 -5.65
C LYS A 117 8.65 26.19 -4.41
N SER A 118 7.36 26.44 -4.61
CA SER A 118 6.41 26.63 -3.51
C SER A 118 5.62 25.35 -3.19
N TYR A 119 5.83 24.28 -3.96
CA TYR A 119 5.07 23.03 -3.81
C TYR A 119 5.16 22.45 -2.40
N LEU A 120 6.34 22.40 -1.78
CA LEU A 120 6.52 21.84 -0.44
C LEU A 120 5.70 22.58 0.64
N ALA A 121 5.63 23.91 0.54
CA ALA A 121 4.82 24.72 1.46
C ALA A 121 3.32 24.42 1.29
N LEU A 122 2.86 24.34 0.03
CA LEU A 122 1.48 23.96 -0.29
C LEU A 122 1.16 22.54 0.18
N TYR A 123 2.07 21.59 -0.03
CA TYR A 123 1.94 20.20 0.40
C TYR A 123 1.80 20.08 1.92
N THR A 124 2.63 20.80 2.66
CA THR A 124 2.60 20.79 4.13
C THR A 124 1.24 21.25 4.68
N GLN A 125 0.63 22.26 4.05
CA GLN A 125 -0.65 22.83 4.48
C GLN A 125 -1.86 22.06 3.95
N ASN A 126 -1.77 21.50 2.74
CA ASN A 126 -2.92 20.99 1.98
C ASN A 126 -2.76 19.51 1.57
N ARG A 127 -1.94 18.74 2.30
CA ARG A 127 -1.59 17.34 1.95
C ARG A 127 -2.79 16.48 1.53
N ILE A 128 -3.86 16.51 2.32
CA ILE A 128 -5.08 15.71 2.05
C ILE A 128 -5.68 16.11 0.70
N GLN A 129 -5.85 17.40 0.47
CA GLN A 129 -6.40 17.92 -0.77
C GLN A 129 -5.51 17.57 -1.97
N LEU A 130 -4.19 17.73 -1.85
CA LEU A 130 -3.25 17.49 -2.94
C LEU A 130 -3.12 16.00 -3.30
N LEU A 131 -3.15 15.09 -2.32
CA LEU A 131 -3.13 13.64 -2.58
C LEU A 131 -4.52 13.08 -2.95
N SER A 132 -5.56 13.91 -2.85
CA SER A 132 -6.92 13.63 -3.33
C SER A 132 -7.24 14.36 -4.63
N ASP A 133 -6.34 15.21 -5.14
CA ASP A 133 -6.58 16.00 -6.35
C ASP A 133 -6.45 15.12 -7.59
N LYS A 134 -7.50 15.09 -8.39
CA LYS A 134 -7.53 14.30 -9.61
C LYS A 134 -6.92 15.12 -10.75
N PRO A 135 -5.88 14.61 -11.46
CA PRO A 135 -5.38 15.32 -12.62
C PRO A 135 -6.49 15.47 -13.68
N SER A 136 -6.65 16.68 -14.21
CA SER A 136 -7.66 17.00 -15.23
C SER A 136 -7.36 16.42 -16.61
N GLN A 137 -6.10 16.07 -16.86
CA GLN A 137 -5.61 15.39 -18.05
C GLN A 137 -4.66 14.28 -17.59
N SER A 138 -4.88 13.08 -18.09
CA SER A 138 -4.05 11.90 -17.89
C SER A 138 -3.70 11.34 -19.26
N HIS A 139 -2.46 10.89 -19.46
CA HIS A 139 -2.06 10.21 -20.70
C HIS A 139 -2.74 8.85 -20.88
N ASP A 140 -3.28 8.32 -19.78
CA ASP A 140 -3.87 7.00 -19.68
C ASP A 140 -5.30 7.13 -19.10
N ASP A 141 -6.19 6.16 -19.31
CA ASP A 141 -7.51 6.14 -18.66
C ASP A 141 -7.45 6.00 -17.12
N TYR A 142 -6.23 5.99 -16.55
CA TYR A 142 -5.96 5.93 -15.12
C TYR A 142 -6.38 7.21 -14.39
N ASN A 143 -7.55 7.15 -13.77
CA ASN A 143 -8.24 8.27 -13.16
C ASN A 143 -8.12 8.30 -11.62
N TRP A 144 -7.27 7.46 -11.03
CA TRP A 144 -7.19 7.25 -9.60
C TRP A 144 -6.12 8.12 -8.95
N THR A 145 -6.51 8.80 -7.87
CA THR A 145 -5.59 9.49 -6.98
C THR A 145 -4.90 8.53 -6.01
N VAL A 146 -3.84 8.98 -5.33
CA VAL A 146 -3.19 8.20 -4.28
C VAL A 146 -4.22 7.79 -3.21
N TYR A 147 -5.04 8.75 -2.77
CA TYR A 147 -6.05 8.50 -1.73
C TYR A 147 -7.18 7.58 -2.20
N THR A 148 -7.67 7.74 -3.43
CA THR A 148 -8.72 6.85 -3.95
C THR A 148 -8.23 5.42 -4.13
N THR A 149 -6.97 5.23 -4.55
CA THR A 149 -6.35 3.89 -4.66
C THR A 149 -6.36 3.17 -3.30
N TRP A 150 -5.91 3.85 -2.24
CA TRP A 150 -5.95 3.27 -0.88
C TRP A 150 -7.37 3.10 -0.35
N GLN A 151 -8.29 4.01 -0.68
CA GLN A 151 -9.69 3.89 -0.29
C GLN A 151 -10.37 2.66 -0.92
N ILE A 152 -10.06 2.33 -2.18
CA ILE A 152 -10.55 1.09 -2.80
C ILE A 152 -10.01 -0.11 -2.03
N SER A 153 -8.69 -0.19 -1.84
CA SER A 153 -8.05 -1.29 -1.11
C SER A 153 -8.66 -1.48 0.28
N PHE A 154 -8.86 -0.39 1.02
CA PHE A 154 -9.42 -0.44 2.37
C PHE A 154 -10.89 -0.89 2.41
N LYS A 155 -11.70 -0.56 1.39
CA LYS A 155 -13.08 -1.04 1.29
C LYS A 155 -13.18 -2.54 1.03
N GLN A 156 -12.11 -3.16 0.53
CA GLN A 156 -12.03 -4.61 0.34
C GLN A 156 -11.61 -5.35 1.60
N LEU A 157 -11.14 -4.64 2.63
CA LEU A 157 -10.73 -5.26 3.89
C LEU A 157 -11.92 -5.73 4.71
N THR A 158 -11.71 -6.83 5.42
CA THR A 158 -12.54 -7.23 6.55
C THR A 158 -12.50 -6.16 7.63
N GLN A 159 -13.57 -6.07 8.44
CA GLN A 159 -13.63 -5.11 9.54
C GLN A 159 -12.43 -5.25 10.52
N PRO A 160 -11.99 -6.46 10.91
CA PRO A 160 -10.79 -6.61 11.76
C PRO A 160 -9.50 -6.13 11.10
N ALA A 161 -9.27 -6.44 9.82
CA ALA A 161 -8.06 -5.97 9.12
C ALA A 161 -8.05 -4.43 8.98
N ALA A 162 -9.20 -3.83 8.66
CA ALA A 162 -9.36 -2.38 8.61
C ALA A 162 -9.05 -1.71 9.98
N ALA A 163 -9.53 -2.31 11.08
CA ALA A 163 -9.24 -1.84 12.43
C ALA A 163 -7.76 -2.00 12.81
N LEU A 164 -7.10 -3.10 12.40
CA LEU A 164 -5.67 -3.29 12.60
C LEU A 164 -4.86 -2.21 11.88
N LEU A 165 -5.18 -1.92 10.61
CA LEU A 165 -4.50 -0.86 9.86
C LEU A 165 -4.65 0.51 10.55
N GLN A 166 -5.85 0.82 11.02
CA GLN A 166 -6.12 2.05 11.76
C GLN A 166 -5.31 2.13 13.06
N LEU A 167 -5.17 1.03 13.79
CA LEU A 167 -4.34 0.96 14.98
C LEU A 167 -2.84 1.13 14.64
N CYS A 168 -2.39 0.49 13.56
CA CYS A 168 -1.04 0.65 13.02
C CYS A 168 -0.74 2.11 12.63
N SER A 169 -1.75 2.91 12.31
CA SER A 169 -1.57 4.34 12.02
C SER A 169 -1.04 5.14 13.22
N PHE A 170 -1.14 4.60 14.45
CA PHE A 170 -0.69 5.25 15.68
C PHE A 170 0.75 4.91 16.10
N VAL A 171 1.28 3.76 15.67
CA VAL A 171 2.65 3.34 16.00
C VAL A 171 3.68 3.93 15.04
N HIS A 172 4.97 3.66 15.28
CA HIS A 172 6.05 3.99 14.35
C HIS A 172 5.85 3.24 13.02
N HIS A 173 6.31 3.80 11.91
CA HIS A 173 5.99 3.26 10.57
C HIS A 173 6.89 2.10 10.13
N GLN A 174 7.99 1.86 10.83
CA GLN A 174 8.96 0.79 10.58
C GLN A 174 9.07 -0.13 11.79
N GLU A 175 9.51 -1.37 11.54
CA GLU A 175 9.88 -2.36 12.56
C GLU A 175 8.76 -2.63 13.58
N ILE A 176 7.53 -2.68 13.10
CA ILE A 176 6.36 -2.93 13.94
C ILE A 176 6.33 -4.42 14.28
N SER A 177 6.40 -4.72 15.58
CA SER A 177 6.30 -6.08 16.10
C SER A 177 4.89 -6.37 16.59
N GLU A 178 4.38 -7.57 16.30
CA GLU A 178 3.17 -8.15 16.92
C GLU A 178 3.17 -8.01 18.45
N LYS A 179 4.35 -8.11 19.08
CA LYS A 179 4.52 -8.00 20.54
C LYS A 179 3.98 -6.69 21.10
N ILE A 180 3.98 -5.60 20.33
CA ILE A 180 3.40 -4.32 20.77
C ILE A 180 1.90 -4.47 21.02
N PHE A 181 1.19 -5.18 20.15
CA PHE A 181 -0.26 -5.41 20.24
C PHE A 181 -0.59 -6.43 21.34
N SER A 182 0.16 -7.54 21.39
CA SER A 182 0.03 -8.52 22.47
C SER A 182 0.25 -7.88 23.84
N ASN A 183 1.27 -7.04 24.00
CA ASN A 183 1.53 -6.35 25.27
C ASN A 183 0.45 -5.31 25.58
N ALA A 184 -0.05 -4.57 24.58
CA ALA A 184 -1.13 -3.61 24.75
C ALA A 184 -2.44 -4.27 25.19
N SER A 185 -2.73 -5.48 24.71
CA SER A 185 -3.93 -6.26 25.11
C SER A 185 -3.95 -6.60 26.60
N ARG A 186 -2.76 -6.67 27.22
CA ARG A 186 -2.56 -6.99 28.64
C ARG A 186 -2.41 -5.73 29.50
N TYR A 187 -2.55 -4.55 28.91
CA TYR A 187 -2.43 -3.29 29.63
C TYR A 187 -3.52 -3.18 30.70
N LYS A 188 -3.13 -2.72 31.89
CA LYS A 188 -4.04 -2.37 32.98
C LYS A 188 -3.95 -0.87 33.22
N CYS A 189 -5.09 -0.18 33.27
CA CYS A 189 -5.16 1.27 33.47
C CYS A 189 -4.25 1.71 34.63
N GLN A 190 -3.38 2.69 34.36
CA GLN A 190 -2.52 3.32 35.35
C GLN A 190 -2.93 4.78 35.56
N LEU A 191 -2.62 5.33 36.73
CA LEU A 191 -2.99 6.69 37.17
C LEU A 191 -2.53 7.83 36.23
N SER A 192 -1.61 7.56 35.30
CA SER A 192 -1.07 8.53 34.33
C SER A 192 -1.29 8.12 32.87
N GLY A 193 -2.09 7.07 32.62
CA GLY A 193 -2.39 6.57 31.28
C GLY A 193 -3.73 7.09 30.73
N PRO A 194 -4.07 6.70 29.49
CA PRO A 194 -5.39 6.96 28.93
C PRO A 194 -6.50 6.39 29.81
N SER A 195 -7.66 7.04 29.83
CA SER A 195 -8.81 6.57 30.60
C SER A 195 -9.36 5.25 30.05
N GLU A 196 -10.05 4.48 30.90
CA GLU A 196 -10.67 3.21 30.52
C GLU A 196 -11.67 3.38 29.35
N GLN A 197 -12.40 4.49 29.32
CA GLN A 197 -13.32 4.83 28.23
C GLN A 197 -12.60 5.07 26.89
N GLU A 198 -11.41 5.66 26.92
CA GLU A 198 -10.61 5.89 25.70
C GLU A 198 -9.99 4.61 25.16
N LEU A 199 -9.70 3.65 26.05
CA LEU A 199 -9.10 2.37 25.72
C LEU A 199 -10.10 1.27 25.39
N GLN A 200 -11.39 1.48 25.68
CA GLN A 200 -12.43 0.46 25.50
C GLN A 200 -12.39 -0.17 24.10
N LYS A 201 -12.53 0.62 23.02
CA LYS A 201 -12.56 0.09 21.65
C LYS A 201 -11.25 -0.59 21.23
N PRO A 202 -10.06 0.03 21.44
CA PRO A 202 -8.80 -0.66 21.15
C PRO A 202 -8.62 -1.97 21.92
N LEU A 203 -9.00 -2.02 23.20
CA LEU A 203 -8.88 -3.23 24.01
C LEU A 203 -9.90 -4.30 23.60
N GLU A 204 -11.14 -3.93 23.28
CA GLU A 204 -12.14 -4.84 22.72
C GLU A 204 -11.66 -5.46 21.41
N PHE A 205 -11.06 -4.66 20.53
CA PHE A 205 -10.43 -5.16 19.30
C PHE A 205 -9.27 -6.12 19.61
N LEU A 206 -8.35 -5.74 20.49
CA LEU A 206 -7.20 -6.60 20.82
C LEU A 206 -7.60 -7.89 21.55
N ALA A 207 -8.71 -7.89 22.27
CA ALA A 207 -9.23 -9.05 22.97
C ALA A 207 -9.65 -10.18 22.01
N GLN A 208 -9.92 -9.89 20.73
CA GLN A 208 -10.24 -10.91 19.73
C GLN A 208 -9.05 -11.83 19.39
N PHE A 209 -7.83 -11.44 19.77
CA PHE A 209 -6.61 -12.24 19.61
C PHE A 209 -6.21 -12.93 20.93
N LEU A 210 -7.06 -12.91 21.94
CA LEU A 210 -6.81 -13.59 23.21
C LEU A 210 -7.73 -14.81 23.32
N GLU A 211 -7.13 -15.99 23.41
CA GLU A 211 -7.85 -17.21 23.76
C GLU A 211 -8.39 -17.13 25.20
N PRO A 212 -9.40 -17.95 25.58
CA PRO A 212 -9.92 -17.99 26.95
C PRO A 212 -8.86 -18.21 28.04
N ALA A 213 -7.73 -18.86 27.70
CA ALA A 213 -6.60 -19.08 28.59
C ALA A 213 -5.65 -17.86 28.73
N GLY A 214 -5.91 -16.75 28.02
CA GLY A 214 -5.04 -15.56 27.98
C GLY A 214 -3.82 -15.70 27.06
N VAL A 215 -3.81 -16.76 26.24
CA VAL A 215 -2.79 -17.00 25.21
C VAL A 215 -3.10 -16.13 24.00
N TRP A 216 -2.07 -15.53 23.41
CA TRP A 216 -2.21 -14.69 22.23
C TRP A 216 -2.25 -15.55 20.96
N ASP A 217 -3.26 -15.31 20.14
CA ASP A 217 -3.49 -16.01 18.88
C ASP A 217 -2.69 -15.35 17.74
N THR A 218 -1.44 -15.78 17.61
CA THR A 218 -0.54 -15.33 16.54
C THR A 218 -1.05 -15.73 15.15
N LEU A 219 -1.75 -16.86 15.02
CA LEU A 219 -2.24 -17.31 13.71
C LEU A 219 -3.29 -16.33 13.18
N HIS A 220 -4.30 -16.01 13.98
CA HIS A 220 -5.33 -15.04 13.61
C HIS A 220 -4.73 -13.65 13.34
N PHE A 221 -3.74 -13.22 14.12
CA PHE A 221 -3.06 -11.94 13.86
C PHE A 221 -2.33 -11.94 12.50
N MET A 222 -1.64 -13.03 12.16
CA MET A 222 -0.93 -13.20 10.90
C MET A 222 -1.87 -13.27 9.69
N GLU A 223 -3.08 -13.81 9.85
CA GLU A 223 -4.12 -13.79 8.81
C GLU A 223 -4.50 -12.35 8.44
N LEU A 224 -4.69 -11.48 9.43
CA LEU A 224 -4.97 -10.06 9.17
C LEU A 224 -3.79 -9.33 8.53
N LEU A 225 -2.55 -9.62 8.95
CA LEU A 225 -1.36 -9.06 8.28
C LEU A 225 -1.26 -9.54 6.82
N THR A 226 -1.61 -10.80 6.56
CA THR A 226 -1.64 -11.37 5.20
C THR A 226 -2.67 -10.65 4.34
N GLU A 227 -3.85 -10.37 4.90
CA GLU A 227 -4.88 -9.59 4.22
C GLU A 227 -4.41 -8.16 3.89
N LEU A 228 -3.83 -7.45 4.86
CA LEU A 228 -3.30 -6.10 4.64
C LEU A 228 -2.17 -6.07 3.59
N ARG A 229 -1.32 -7.10 3.59
CA ARG A 229 -0.24 -7.27 2.62
C ARG A 229 -0.78 -7.55 1.22
N ALA A 230 -1.84 -8.34 1.08
CA ALA A 230 -2.49 -8.62 -0.20
C ALA A 230 -2.98 -7.32 -0.89
N TYR A 231 -3.24 -6.27 -0.11
CA TYR A 231 -3.59 -4.95 -0.63
C TYR A 231 -2.45 -3.92 -0.68
N SER A 232 -1.20 -4.34 -0.41
CA SER A 232 -0.01 -3.47 -0.31
C SER A 232 -0.16 -2.31 0.68
N LEU A 233 -0.96 -2.50 1.74
CA LEU A 233 -1.13 -1.48 2.78
C LEU A 233 -0.04 -1.57 3.85
N ILE A 234 0.61 -2.73 3.96
CA ILE A 234 1.79 -2.98 4.79
C ILE A 234 2.80 -3.84 4.04
N ASN A 235 4.05 -3.81 4.49
CA ASN A 235 5.08 -4.76 4.12
C ASN A 235 5.42 -5.65 5.32
N PHE A 236 5.74 -6.92 5.09
CA PHE A 236 6.13 -7.87 6.14
C PHE A 236 7.48 -8.49 5.77
N SER A 237 8.45 -8.44 6.68
CA SER A 237 9.74 -9.11 6.54
C SER A 237 9.69 -10.48 7.18
N THR A 238 9.91 -11.52 6.39
CA THR A 238 9.99 -12.90 6.92
C THR A 238 11.29 -13.16 7.68
N GLU A 239 12.35 -12.40 7.40
CA GLU A 239 13.64 -12.54 8.09
C GLU A 239 13.61 -11.99 9.51
N THR A 240 12.91 -10.88 9.72
CA THR A 240 12.85 -10.20 11.02
C THR A 240 11.54 -10.43 11.76
N GLU A 241 10.52 -10.98 11.09
CA GLU A 241 9.14 -11.11 11.60
C GLU A 241 8.54 -9.76 12.02
N LEU A 242 8.97 -8.68 11.36
CA LEU A 242 8.50 -7.32 11.58
C LEU A 242 7.77 -6.82 10.35
N PHE A 243 6.77 -5.97 10.57
CA PHE A 243 6.05 -5.31 9.48
C PHE A 243 6.23 -3.80 9.51
N SER A 244 5.94 -3.16 8.38
CA SER A 244 6.02 -1.72 8.21
C SER A 244 4.81 -1.23 7.44
N ILE A 245 4.44 0.03 7.69
CA ILE A 245 3.37 0.72 6.98
C ILE A 245 4.00 1.90 6.25
N HIS A 246 3.73 2.03 4.95
CA HIS A 246 4.28 3.14 4.19
C HIS A 246 3.82 4.48 4.82
N PRO A 247 4.70 5.48 5.03
CA PRO A 247 4.33 6.70 5.76
C PRO A 247 3.15 7.47 5.19
N LEU A 248 2.98 7.46 3.87
CA LEU A 248 1.80 8.05 3.24
C LEU A 248 0.52 7.24 3.49
N VAL A 249 0.58 5.90 3.50
CA VAL A 249 -0.56 5.03 3.86
C VAL A 249 -0.95 5.25 5.32
N ARG A 250 0.04 5.31 6.22
CA ARG A 250 -0.15 5.65 7.64
C ARG A 250 -0.84 6.99 7.82
N SER A 251 -0.35 8.02 7.13
CA SER A 251 -0.93 9.37 7.14
C SER A 251 -2.38 9.37 6.65
N TRP A 252 -2.63 8.68 5.54
CA TRP A 252 -3.95 8.55 4.95
C TRP A 252 -4.92 7.80 5.87
N SER A 253 -4.52 6.65 6.40
CA SER A 253 -5.31 5.86 7.35
C SER A 253 -5.70 6.67 8.58
N ARG A 254 -4.78 7.51 9.10
CA ARG A 254 -5.08 8.45 10.19
C ARG A 254 -6.09 9.53 9.79
N SER A 255 -6.08 9.99 8.53
CA SER A 255 -6.97 11.06 8.06
C SER A 255 -8.42 10.63 7.84
N ILE A 256 -8.69 9.33 7.70
CA ILE A 256 -10.05 8.78 7.52
C ILE A 256 -10.69 8.31 8.83
N LEU A 257 -9.99 8.46 9.96
CA LEU A 257 -10.55 8.16 11.27
C LEU A 257 -11.66 9.17 11.60
N PRO A 258 -12.79 8.71 12.20
CA PRO A 258 -13.83 9.62 12.65
C PRO A 258 -13.26 10.66 13.62
N ASP A 259 -13.48 11.93 13.33
CA ASP A 259 -12.98 13.03 14.14
C ASP A 259 -13.62 12.99 15.54
N LYS A 260 -12.81 12.93 16.61
CA LYS A 260 -13.31 13.03 18.00
C LYS A 260 -13.87 14.42 18.33
N LYS A 261 -13.80 15.39 17.42
CA LYS A 261 -14.19 16.80 17.64
C LYS A 261 -15.64 17.16 17.27
N ALA A 262 -16.54 16.20 17.11
CA ALA A 262 -17.96 16.48 16.85
C ALA A 262 -18.87 16.46 18.12
N HIS A 263 -18.29 16.31 19.31
CA HIS A 263 -19.04 16.30 20.57
C HIS A 263 -18.39 17.22 21.62
N HIS A 264 -18.49 18.53 21.40
CA HIS A 264 -18.47 19.53 22.46
C HIS A 264 -19.61 20.53 22.21
#